data_AF-A0A9E0MAL1-F1
#
_entry.id   AF-A0A9E0MAL1-F1
#
_cell.length_a   1.000
_cell.length_b   1.000
_cell.length_c   1.000
_cell.angle_alpha   90.00
_cell.angle_beta   90.00
_cell.angle_gamma   90.00
#
_symmetry.space_group_name_H-M   'P 1'
#
loop_
_entity.id
_entity.type
_entity.pdbx_description
1 polymer ?
#
loop_
_entity_poly.entity_id
_entity_poly.type
_entity_poly.pdbx_seq_one_letter_code
_entity_poly.pdbx_strand_id
1 'polypeptide(L)'
;LDLQRTIAMRQPAASDLRLLIAVSKASGNLERVGDEAARIARTVQRLINVGLSSRLRLPMGDLQFEADLAVAQLRKSLDAFARLDVAQALEVLKQDDAIDQEFDGLLRKLITYMMEDPRTISSSIDLVFVAKAIERIGDHAKNLAEATIYVVKGTDVRHHTLEDVENVVR
;
A
#
# COMPACT_ATOMS: atom_id res chain seq x y z
N LEU A 1 24.83 0.41 -2.13
CA LEU A 1 26.25 0.32 -2.57
C LEU A 1 26.44 -0.70 -3.71
N ASP A 2 25.72 -1.82 -3.75
CA ASP A 2 25.89 -2.83 -4.83
C ASP A 2 25.29 -2.48 -6.20
N LEU A 3 24.23 -1.66 -6.25
CA LEU A 3 23.59 -1.27 -7.52
C LEU A 3 24.54 -0.45 -8.41
N GLN A 4 25.14 0.60 -7.83
CA GLN A 4 26.10 1.47 -8.53
C GLN A 4 27.32 0.68 -8.99
N ARG A 5 27.80 -0.27 -8.17
CA ARG A 5 28.93 -1.14 -8.50
C ARG A 5 28.61 -2.09 -9.65
N THR A 6 27.40 -2.66 -9.67
CA THR A 6 26.95 -3.56 -10.75
C THR A 6 26.80 -2.82 -12.07
N ILE A 7 26.19 -1.62 -12.05
CA ILE A 7 26.05 -0.76 -13.23
C ILE A 7 27.42 -0.36 -13.77
N ALA A 8 28.34 0.06 -12.89
CA ALA A 8 29.68 0.51 -13.27
C ALA A 8 30.56 -0.61 -13.85
N MET A 9 30.42 -1.86 -13.37
CA MET A 9 31.32 -2.95 -13.78
C MET A 9 30.77 -3.81 -14.93
N ARG A 10 29.47 -3.80 -15.21
CA ARG A 10 28.86 -4.77 -16.15
C ARG A 10 28.18 -4.19 -17.38
N GLN A 11 28.05 -2.86 -17.50
CA GLN A 11 27.39 -2.19 -18.64
C GLN A 11 26.10 -2.91 -19.09
N PRO A 12 25.11 -3.07 -18.18
CA PRO A 12 23.91 -3.85 -18.46
C PRO A 12 23.16 -3.36 -19.69
N ALA A 13 22.52 -4.28 -20.42
CA ALA A 13 21.57 -3.91 -21.46
C ALA A 13 20.41 -3.08 -20.87
N ALA A 14 19.68 -2.34 -21.72
CA ALA A 14 18.61 -1.46 -21.25
C ALA A 14 17.55 -2.17 -20.39
N SER A 15 17.22 -3.44 -20.71
CA SER A 15 16.32 -4.29 -19.92
C SER A 15 16.86 -4.60 -18.53
N ASP A 16 18.13 -4.96 -18.43
CA ASP A 16 18.79 -5.33 -17.17
C ASP A 16 18.94 -4.11 -16.25
N LEU A 17 19.23 -2.94 -16.83
CA LEU A 17 19.27 -1.69 -16.09
C LEU A 17 17.89 -1.31 -15.54
N ARG A 18 16.81 -1.46 -16.32
CA ARG A 18 15.43 -1.23 -15.84
C ARG A 18 15.09 -2.16 -14.68
N LEU A 19 15.41 -3.45 -14.80
CA LEU A 19 15.16 -4.42 -13.75
C LEU A 19 15.93 -4.07 -12.47
N LEU A 20 17.21 -3.73 -12.56
CA LEU A 20 18.01 -3.31 -11.41
C LEU A 20 17.44 -2.08 -10.71
N ILE A 21 17.07 -1.05 -11.48
CA ILE A 21 16.43 0.16 -10.94
C ILE A 21 15.10 -0.18 -10.25
N ALA A 22 14.29 -1.03 -10.87
CA ALA A 22 12.99 -1.43 -10.33
C ALA A 22 13.14 -2.25 -9.05
N VAL A 23 14.10 -3.17 -8.96
CA VAL A 23 14.41 -3.92 -7.72
C VAL A 23 14.82 -2.97 -6.60
N SER A 24 15.66 -1.97 -6.90
CA SER A 24 16.04 -0.96 -5.91
C SER A 24 14.83 -0.15 -5.41
N LYS A 25 13.91 0.22 -6.31
CA LYS A 25 12.67 0.92 -5.94
C LYS A 25 11.71 0.02 -5.16
N ALA A 26 11.59 -1.24 -5.55
CA ALA A 26 10.76 -2.23 -4.86
C ALA A 26 11.24 -2.44 -3.41
N SER A 27 12.55 -2.58 -3.20
CA SER A 27 13.13 -2.68 -1.86
C SER A 27 12.78 -1.48 -0.98
N GLY A 28 12.81 -0.26 -1.52
CA GLY A 28 12.43 0.95 -0.76
C GLY A 28 10.92 1.01 -0.47
N ASN A 29 10.07 0.51 -1.35
CA ASN A 29 8.63 0.40 -1.05
C ASN A 29 8.36 -0.63 0.06
N LEU A 30 9.06 -1.77 0.05
CA LEU A 30 8.89 -2.80 1.08
C LEU A 30 9.39 -2.36 2.46
N GLU A 31 10.48 -1.59 2.52
CA GLU A 31 10.91 -0.93 3.76
C GLU A 31 9.78 -0.06 4.32
N ARG A 32 9.17 0.80 3.49
CA ARG A 32 8.08 1.68 3.92
C ARG A 32 6.83 0.92 4.35
N VAL A 33 6.49 -0.19 3.68
CA VAL A 33 5.43 -1.10 4.16
C VAL A 33 5.75 -1.61 5.57
N GLY A 34 7.01 -1.97 5.84
CA GLY A 34 7.48 -2.36 7.16
C GLY A 34 7.34 -1.24 8.19
N ASP A 35 7.64 0.00 7.83
CA ASP A 35 7.47 1.18 8.70
C ASP A 35 6.01 1.44 9.05
N GLU A 36 5.09 1.30 8.10
CA GLU A 36 3.65 1.42 8.34
C GLU A 36 3.15 0.27 9.23
N ALA A 37 3.59 -0.96 8.99
CA ALA A 37 3.27 -2.09 9.87
C ALA A 37 3.77 -1.85 11.31
N ALA A 38 4.97 -1.31 11.47
CA ALA A 38 5.51 -0.94 12.79
C ALA A 38 4.71 0.21 13.44
N ARG A 39 4.23 1.19 12.66
CA ARG A 39 3.35 2.26 13.14
C ARG A 39 2.03 1.69 13.66
N ILE A 40 1.40 0.78 12.91
CA ILE A 40 0.17 0.09 13.31
C ILE A 40 0.39 -0.62 14.66
N ALA A 41 1.43 -1.45 14.76
CA ALA A 41 1.75 -2.19 15.98
C ALA A 41 1.95 -1.27 17.20
N ARG A 42 2.69 -0.17 17.04
CA ARG A 42 2.90 0.82 18.12
C ARG A 42 1.60 1.50 18.56
N THR A 43 0.73 1.85 17.62
CA THR A 43 -0.58 2.46 17.93
C THR A 43 -1.50 1.47 18.63
N VAL A 44 -1.59 0.22 18.17
CA VAL A 44 -2.38 -0.83 18.81
C VAL A 44 -1.88 -1.11 20.23
N GLN A 45 -0.56 -1.20 20.44
CA GLN A 45 -0.01 -1.38 21.78
C GLN A 45 -0.38 -0.23 22.73
N ARG A 46 -0.34 1.02 22.24
CA ARG A 46 -0.78 2.19 23.02
C ARG A 46 -2.26 2.09 23.38
N LEU A 47 -3.12 1.74 22.43
CA LEU A 47 -4.57 1.59 22.64
C LEU A 47 -4.88 0.51 23.70
N ILE A 48 -4.18 -0.62 23.65
CA ILE A 48 -4.31 -1.69 24.66
C ILE A 48 -3.90 -1.18 26.05
N ASN A 49 -2.78 -0.47 26.15
CA ASN A 49 -2.25 0.02 27.42
C ASN A 49 -3.13 1.09 28.09
N VAL A 50 -3.81 1.93 27.31
CA VAL A 50 -4.76 2.93 27.82
C VAL A 50 -6.09 2.28 28.24
N GLY A 51 -6.21 0.96 28.07
CA GLY A 51 -7.39 0.21 28.48
C GLY A 51 -8.58 0.58 27.62
N LEU A 52 -8.39 0.66 26.28
CA LEU A 52 -9.48 0.70 25.32
C LEU A 52 -10.40 -0.48 25.62
N SER A 53 -11.39 -0.23 26.46
CA SER A 53 -12.20 -1.31 26.99
C SER A 53 -13.10 -1.82 25.87
N SER A 54 -13.40 -3.10 25.89
CA SER A 54 -14.41 -3.74 25.04
C SER A 54 -15.80 -3.09 25.09
N ARG A 55 -16.01 -2.05 25.91
CA ARG A 55 -17.22 -1.22 25.97
C ARG A 55 -17.31 -0.19 24.84
N LEU A 56 -16.19 0.22 24.24
CA LEU A 56 -16.19 1.12 23.08
C LEU A 56 -16.48 0.28 21.84
N ARG A 57 -17.70 0.37 21.30
CA ARG A 57 -18.13 -0.33 20.08
C ARG A 57 -17.52 0.31 18.83
N LEU A 58 -16.19 0.40 18.75
CA LEU A 58 -15.51 0.95 17.59
C LEU A 58 -15.62 0.01 16.38
N PRO A 59 -15.56 0.54 15.14
CA PRO A 59 -15.76 -0.23 13.90
C PRO A 59 -14.53 -1.08 13.54
N MET A 60 -14.17 -2.04 14.40
CA MET A 60 -12.99 -2.90 14.19
C MET A 60 -13.12 -3.81 12.96
N GLY A 61 -14.35 -4.15 12.55
CA GLY A 61 -14.60 -4.97 11.36
C GLY A 61 -14.23 -4.26 10.05
N ASP A 62 -14.53 -2.96 9.96
CA ASP A 62 -14.16 -2.13 8.81
C ASP A 62 -12.63 -2.02 8.68
N LEU A 63 -11.94 -1.79 9.81
CA LEU A 63 -10.48 -1.72 9.84
C LEU A 63 -9.83 -3.05 9.45
N GLN A 64 -10.40 -4.18 9.88
CA GLN A 64 -9.91 -5.51 9.48
C GLN A 64 -10.10 -5.72 7.98
N PHE A 65 -11.25 -5.30 7.43
CA PHE A 65 -11.52 -5.43 6.00
C PHE A 65 -10.56 -4.58 5.16
N GLU A 66 -10.29 -3.34 5.56
CA GLU A 66 -9.29 -2.47 4.92
C GLU A 66 -7.89 -3.13 4.95
N ALA A 67 -7.50 -3.73 6.09
CA ALA A 67 -6.24 -4.45 6.21
C ALA A 67 -6.15 -5.67 5.28
N ASP A 68 -7.24 -6.43 5.16
CA ASP A 68 -7.30 -7.60 4.28
C ASP A 68 -7.15 -7.20 2.80
N LEU A 69 -7.76 -6.08 2.40
CA LEU A 69 -7.59 -5.50 1.06
C LEU A 69 -6.13 -5.11 0.79
N ALA A 70 -5.50 -4.35 1.70
CA ALA A 70 -4.11 -3.92 1.55
C ALA A 70 -3.13 -5.10 1.49
N VAL A 71 -3.33 -6.13 2.33
CA VAL A 71 -2.52 -7.35 2.30
C VAL A 71 -2.72 -8.14 1.01
N ALA A 72 -3.96 -8.27 0.53
CA ALA A 72 -4.26 -8.93 -0.72
C ALA A 72 -3.62 -8.20 -1.91
N GLN A 73 -3.69 -6.88 -1.94
CA GLN A 73 -3.10 -6.05 -2.99
C GLN A 73 -1.57 -6.15 -2.98
N LEU A 74 -0.93 -6.04 -1.80
CA LEU A 74 0.51 -6.19 -1.66
C LEU A 74 1.01 -7.56 -2.15
N ARG A 75 0.30 -8.65 -1.81
CA ARG A 75 0.63 -10.00 -2.29
C ARG A 75 0.54 -10.08 -3.81
N LYS A 76 -0.53 -9.56 -4.41
CA LYS A 76 -0.70 -9.54 -5.87
C LYS A 76 0.40 -8.74 -6.55
N SER A 77 0.76 -7.57 -6.02
CA SER A 77 1.86 -6.75 -6.57
C SER A 77 3.21 -7.44 -6.49
N LEU A 78 3.49 -8.15 -5.40
CA LEU A 78 4.71 -8.94 -5.23
C LEU A 78 4.77 -10.11 -6.22
N ASP A 79 3.67 -10.83 -6.38
CA ASP A 79 3.57 -11.92 -7.36
C ASP A 79 3.76 -11.40 -8.79
N ALA A 80 3.11 -10.29 -9.12
CA ALA A 80 3.23 -9.63 -10.42
C ALA A 80 4.68 -9.22 -10.70
N PHE A 81 5.33 -8.59 -9.73
CA PHE A 81 6.72 -8.18 -9.85
C PHE A 81 7.68 -9.36 -9.99
N ALA A 82 7.51 -10.40 -9.17
CA ALA A 82 8.37 -11.59 -9.20
C ALA A 82 8.28 -12.36 -10.53
N ARG A 83 7.11 -12.34 -11.17
CA ARG A 83 6.85 -13.01 -12.45
C ARG A 83 6.96 -12.09 -13.66
N LEU A 84 7.19 -10.79 -13.44
CA LEU A 84 7.08 -9.75 -14.46
C LEU A 84 5.74 -9.80 -15.21
N ASP A 85 4.66 -10.11 -14.49
CA ASP A 85 3.31 -10.26 -15.03
C ASP A 85 2.60 -8.89 -15.06
N VAL A 86 2.63 -8.26 -16.24
CA VAL A 86 1.98 -6.96 -16.48
C VAL A 86 0.46 -7.01 -16.44
N ALA A 87 -0.15 -8.16 -16.73
CA ALA A 87 -1.60 -8.29 -16.65
C ALA A 87 -2.03 -8.31 -15.17
N GLN A 88 -1.32 -9.06 -14.33
CA GLN A 88 -1.57 -9.07 -12.88
C GLN A 88 -1.27 -7.71 -12.25
N ALA A 89 -0.23 -7.00 -12.70
CA ALA A 89 0.06 -5.64 -12.26
C ALA A 89 -1.07 -4.66 -12.62
N LEU A 90 -1.65 -4.76 -13.82
CA LEU A 90 -2.79 -3.94 -14.22
C LEU A 90 -4.01 -4.19 -13.33
N GLU A 91 -4.30 -5.44 -12.98
CA GLU A 91 -5.41 -5.79 -12.07
C GLU A 91 -5.22 -5.20 -10.67
N VAL A 92 -3.99 -5.04 -10.19
CA VAL A 92 -3.71 -4.30 -8.94
C VAL A 92 -4.13 -2.84 -9.08
N LEU A 93 -3.75 -2.17 -10.18
CA LEU A 93 -4.06 -0.76 -10.41
C LEU A 93 -5.56 -0.50 -10.55
N LYS A 94 -6.31 -1.47 -11.10
CA LYS A 94 -7.78 -1.41 -11.17
C LYS A 94 -8.46 -1.50 -9.80
N GLN A 95 -7.80 -2.08 -8.82
CA GLN A 95 -8.32 -2.32 -7.48
C GLN A 95 -7.83 -1.29 -6.46
N ASP A 96 -7.04 -0.30 -6.90
CA ASP A 96 -6.39 0.71 -6.06
C ASP A 96 -7.39 1.55 -5.27
N ASP A 97 -8.42 2.06 -5.95
CA ASP A 97 -9.44 2.92 -5.35
C ASP A 97 -10.26 2.21 -4.25
N ALA A 98 -10.20 0.88 -4.14
CA ALA A 98 -10.97 0.14 -3.15
C ALA A 98 -10.52 0.43 -1.71
N ILE A 99 -9.21 0.59 -1.49
CA ILE A 99 -8.67 0.86 -0.15
C ILE A 99 -9.00 2.30 0.26
N ASP A 100 -8.85 3.25 -0.66
CA ASP A 100 -9.21 4.66 -0.44
C ASP A 100 -10.69 4.81 -0.09
N GLN A 101 -11.57 4.09 -0.78
CA GLN A 101 -13.01 4.10 -0.50
C GLN A 101 -13.34 3.55 0.89
N GLU A 102 -12.67 2.47 1.31
CA GLU A 102 -12.85 1.90 2.65
C GLU A 102 -12.31 2.83 3.74
N PHE A 103 -11.13 3.43 3.53
CA PHE A 103 -10.57 4.45 4.43
C PHE A 103 -11.55 5.62 4.63
N ASP A 104 -12.09 6.17 3.55
CA ASP A 104 -13.07 7.26 3.58
C ASP A 104 -14.37 6.84 4.29
N GLY A 105 -14.84 5.61 4.05
CA GLY A 105 -15.99 5.03 4.71
C GLY A 105 -15.79 4.90 6.22
N LEU A 106 -14.64 4.37 6.63
CA LEU A 106 -14.25 4.22 8.03
C LEU A 106 -14.12 5.59 8.72
N LEU A 107 -13.52 6.57 8.06
CA LEU A 107 -13.37 7.92 8.60
C LEU A 107 -14.73 8.54 8.94
N ARG A 108 -15.71 8.45 8.02
CA ARG A 108 -17.08 8.94 8.27
C ARG A 108 -17.74 8.25 9.46
N LYS A 109 -17.58 6.92 9.58
CA LYS A 109 -18.10 6.16 10.72
C LYS A 109 -17.46 6.63 12.03
N LEU A 110 -16.13 6.76 12.06
CA LEU A 110 -15.40 7.21 13.25
C LEU A 110 -15.84 8.62 13.69
N ILE A 111 -16.15 9.51 12.75
CA ILE A 111 -16.76 10.82 13.06
C ILE A 111 -18.10 10.67 13.76
N THR A 112 -18.98 9.79 13.29
CA THR A 112 -20.26 9.51 13.95
C THR A 112 -20.06 9.01 15.40
N TYR A 113 -19.12 8.09 15.62
CA TYR A 113 -18.79 7.64 16.99
C TYR A 113 -18.32 8.79 17.89
N MET A 114 -17.48 9.69 17.38
CA MET A 114 -16.99 10.86 18.11
C MET A 114 -18.11 11.84 18.46
N MET A 115 -19.12 11.97 17.60
CA MET A 115 -20.30 12.81 17.84
C MET A 115 -21.26 12.18 18.86
N GLU A 116 -21.42 10.86 18.84
CA GLU A 116 -22.30 10.13 19.77
C GLU A 116 -21.73 10.07 21.19
N ASP A 117 -20.42 9.85 21.34
CA ASP A 117 -19.75 9.83 22.64
C ASP A 117 -18.37 10.49 22.56
N PRO A 118 -18.21 11.74 23.04
CA PRO A 118 -16.93 12.46 23.02
C PRO A 118 -15.77 11.73 23.71
N ARG A 119 -16.04 10.75 24.58
CA ARG A 119 -15.00 9.93 25.21
C ARG A 119 -14.29 9.02 24.22
N THR A 120 -14.84 8.80 23.02
CA THR A 120 -14.21 8.00 21.98
C THR A 120 -13.19 8.77 21.14
N ILE A 121 -13.14 10.12 21.23
CA ILE A 121 -12.36 10.97 20.32
C ILE A 121 -10.90 10.51 20.19
N SER A 122 -10.19 10.36 21.31
CA SER A 122 -8.78 9.96 21.27
C SER A 122 -8.58 8.60 20.61
N SER A 123 -9.45 7.63 20.90
CA SER A 123 -9.38 6.29 20.32
C SER A 123 -9.75 6.28 18.84
N SER A 124 -10.76 7.05 18.43
CA SER A 124 -11.13 7.23 17.03
C SER A 124 -9.99 7.84 16.22
N ILE A 125 -9.31 8.87 16.76
CA ILE A 125 -8.12 9.47 16.13
C ILE A 125 -7.00 8.44 15.96
N ASP A 126 -6.73 7.65 16.99
CA ASP A 126 -5.74 6.57 16.92
C ASP A 126 -6.11 5.55 15.83
N LEU A 127 -7.38 5.17 15.70
CA LEU A 127 -7.85 4.29 14.62
C LEU A 127 -7.72 4.93 13.23
N VAL A 128 -7.97 6.24 13.08
CA VAL A 128 -7.70 6.95 11.81
C VAL A 128 -6.23 6.83 11.42
N PHE A 129 -5.30 6.95 12.38
CA PHE A 129 -3.87 6.76 12.07
C PHE A 129 -3.51 5.32 11.69
N VAL A 130 -4.24 4.32 12.21
CA VAL A 130 -4.06 2.92 11.80
C VAL A 130 -4.60 2.71 10.39
N ALA A 131 -5.82 3.17 10.11
CA ALA A 131 -6.44 3.12 8.79
C ALA A 131 -5.55 3.80 7.74
N LYS A 132 -5.06 5.01 8.02
CA LYS A 132 -4.15 5.71 7.11
C LYS A 132 -2.82 4.97 6.89
N ALA A 133 -2.33 4.23 7.89
CA ALA A 133 -1.13 3.41 7.71
C ALA A 133 -1.42 2.19 6.80
N ILE A 134 -2.63 1.62 6.87
CA ILE A 134 -3.08 0.54 5.98
C ILE A 134 -3.22 1.05 4.54
N GLU A 135 -3.86 2.19 4.33
CA GLU A 135 -3.96 2.81 3.00
C GLU A 135 -2.59 3.07 2.38
N ARG A 136 -1.62 3.56 3.17
CA ARG A 136 -0.24 3.73 2.70
C ARG A 136 0.47 2.42 2.33
N ILE A 137 0.08 1.28 2.92
CA ILE A 137 0.56 -0.04 2.46
C ILE A 137 0.00 -0.35 1.06
N GLY A 138 -1.26 -0.02 0.81
CA GLY A 138 -1.88 -0.08 -0.53
C GLY A 138 -1.13 0.76 -1.56
N ASP A 139 -0.82 2.02 -1.24
CA ASP A 139 0.00 2.90 -2.08
C ASP A 139 1.35 2.28 -2.46
N HIS A 140 2.03 1.65 -1.49
CA HIS A 140 3.30 0.98 -1.74
C HIS A 140 3.14 -0.28 -2.61
N ALA A 141 1.99 -0.98 -2.51
CA ALA A 141 1.64 -2.08 -3.39
C ALA A 141 1.38 -1.60 -4.83
N LYS A 142 0.67 -0.47 -5.00
CA LYS A 142 0.46 0.19 -6.30
C LYS A 142 1.79 0.54 -6.98
N ASN A 143 2.69 1.20 -6.25
CA ASN A 143 4.01 1.57 -6.77
C ASN A 143 4.81 0.35 -7.28
N LEU A 144 4.64 -0.82 -6.66
CA LEU A 144 5.28 -2.06 -7.09
C LEU A 144 4.66 -2.62 -8.38
N ALA A 145 3.35 -2.51 -8.55
CA ALA A 145 2.67 -2.86 -9.79
C ALA A 145 3.10 -1.94 -10.95
N GLU A 146 3.15 -0.63 -10.73
CA GLU A 146 3.67 0.34 -11.72
C GLU A 146 5.13 0.03 -12.11
N ALA A 147 5.96 -0.33 -11.13
CA ALA A 147 7.34 -0.73 -11.38
C ALA A 147 7.42 -1.99 -12.27
N THR A 148 6.51 -2.95 -12.10
CA THR A 148 6.42 -4.15 -12.94
C THR A 148 6.15 -3.78 -14.40
N ILE A 149 5.18 -2.88 -14.64
CA ILE A 149 4.85 -2.38 -15.99
C ILE A 149 6.05 -1.65 -16.61
N TYR A 150 6.73 -0.81 -15.84
CA TYR A 150 7.92 -0.10 -16.30
C TYR A 150 9.06 -1.06 -16.71
N VAL A 151 9.31 -2.12 -15.95
CA VAL A 151 10.37 -3.10 -16.28
C VAL A 151 10.12 -3.74 -17.64
N VAL A 152 8.89 -4.20 -17.87
CA VAL A 152 8.50 -4.97 -19.05
C VAL A 152 8.28 -4.09 -20.27
N LYS A 153 7.45 -3.04 -20.13
CA LYS A 153 7.02 -2.19 -21.25
C LYS A 153 7.98 -1.02 -21.50
N GLY A 154 8.80 -0.64 -20.53
CA GLY A 154 9.73 0.49 -20.63
C GLY A 154 9.06 1.86 -20.50
N THR A 155 7.74 1.89 -20.32
CA THR A 155 6.93 3.11 -20.17
C THR A 155 6.65 3.36 -18.70
N ASP A 156 6.88 4.59 -18.27
CA ASP A 156 6.47 5.05 -16.94
C ASP A 156 4.98 5.38 -16.97
N VAL A 157 4.18 4.61 -16.25
CA VAL A 157 2.72 4.74 -16.22
C VAL A 157 2.22 5.50 -14.97
N ARG A 158 3.14 6.08 -14.21
CA ARG A 158 2.79 6.86 -13.01
C ARG A 158 1.99 8.09 -13.39
N HIS A 159 0.90 8.35 -12.68
CA HIS A 159 -0.04 9.46 -12.92
C HIS A 159 -0.79 9.38 -14.26
N HIS A 160 -0.77 8.24 -14.93
CA HIS A 160 -1.59 8.00 -16.13
C HIS A 160 -3.00 7.58 -15.71
N THR A 161 -3.98 7.81 -16.59
CA THR A 161 -5.31 7.27 -16.38
C THR A 161 -5.28 5.75 -16.54
N LEU A 162 -6.22 5.05 -15.91
CA LEU A 162 -6.30 3.60 -16.03
C LEU A 162 -6.40 3.15 -17.51
N GLU A 163 -7.15 3.89 -18.33
CA GLU A 163 -7.29 3.63 -19.78
C GLU A 163 -5.95 3.73 -20.51
N ASP A 164 -5.13 4.73 -20.19
CA ASP A 164 -3.78 4.87 -20.77
C ASP A 164 -2.90 3.68 -20.38
N VAL A 165 -2.99 3.21 -19.13
CA VAL A 165 -2.23 2.05 -18.66
C VAL A 165 -2.68 0.78 -19.38
N GLU A 166 -3.99 0.58 -19.58
CA GLU A 166 -4.52 -0.56 -20.35
C GLU A 166 -3.96 -0.59 -21.78
N ASN A 167 -3.87 0.56 -22.43
CA ASN A 167 -3.31 0.68 -23.78
C ASN A 167 -1.81 0.33 -23.83
N VAL A 168 -1.05 0.63 -22.77
CA VAL A 168 0.36 0.23 -22.65
C VAL A 168 0.51 -1.28 -22.40
N VAL A 169 -0.43 -1.89 -21.67
CA VAL A 169 -0.39 -3.31 -21.31
C VAL A 169 -0.79 -4.22 -22.46
N ARG A 170 -1.71 -3.78 -23.33
CA ARG A 170 -2.03 -4.45 -24.62
C ARG A 170 -0.78 -4.64 -25.49
#